data_AF-A0A7K0XG56-F1
#
_entry.id   AF-A0A7K0XG56-F1
#
_cell.length_a   1.000
_cell.length_b   1.000
_cell.length_c   1.000
_cell.angle_alpha   90.00
_cell.angle_beta   90.00
_cell.angle_gamma   90.00
#
_symmetry.space_group_name_H-M   'P 1'
#
loop_
_entity.id
_entity.type
_entity.pdbx_description
1 polymer ?
#
loop_
_entity_poly.entity_id
_entity_poly.type
_entity_poly.pdbx_seq_one_letter_code
_entity_poly.pdbx_strand_id
1 'polypeptide(L)'
;MDRRTAKEYLHIRDWIDVAAQIVVRGEDAYMTDAVAQEAGDSIMMKLGEAAGRLARADASPPDGLRWADAIANRNWVIHQYDNLDR
;
A
#
# COMPACT_ATOMS: atom_id res chain seq x y z
N MET A 1 -12.69 18.79 -3.90
CA MET A 1 -11.40 18.13 -3.63
C MET A 1 -10.30 18.99 -4.21
N ASP A 2 -9.27 19.33 -3.43
CA ASP A 2 -8.13 20.11 -3.92
C ASP A 2 -7.16 19.24 -4.74
N ARG A 3 -6.27 19.91 -5.49
CA ARG A 3 -5.31 19.24 -6.40
C ARG A 3 -4.38 18.26 -5.67
N ARG A 4 -3.97 18.56 -4.44
CA ARG A 4 -3.05 17.70 -3.68
C ARG A 4 -3.75 16.42 -3.29
N THR A 5 -4.98 16.51 -2.77
CA THR A 5 -5.80 15.35 -2.43
C THR A 5 -6.11 14.49 -3.67
N ALA A 6 -6.47 15.12 -4.80
CA ALA A 6 -6.73 14.40 -6.05
C ALA A 6 -5.50 13.62 -6.55
N LYS A 7 -4.30 14.17 -6.39
CA LYS A 7 -3.05 13.51 -6.76
C LYS A 7 -2.80 12.23 -5.94
N GLU A 8 -3.10 12.23 -4.64
CA GLU A 8 -2.91 11.04 -3.81
C GLU A 8 -3.82 9.88 -4.25
N TYR A 9 -5.06 10.16 -4.68
CA TYR A 9 -5.94 9.13 -5.25
C TYR A 9 -5.40 8.53 -6.55
N LEU A 10 -4.81 9.34 -7.43
CA LEU A 10 -4.17 8.84 -8.64
C LEU A 10 -2.97 7.94 -8.32
N HIS A 11 -2.14 8.32 -7.35
CA HIS A 11 -1.03 7.48 -6.91
C HIS A 11 -1.50 6.15 -6.33
N ILE A 12 -2.53 6.16 -5.49
CA ILE A 12 -3.11 4.92 -4.92
C ILE A 12 -3.62 4.01 -6.04
N ARG A 13 -4.38 4.55 -7.00
CA ARG A 13 -4.84 3.79 -8.17
C ARG A 13 -3.66 3.13 -8.89
N ASP A 14 -2.65 3.92 -9.25
CA ASP A 14 -1.52 3.43 -10.04
C ASP A 14 -0.72 2.36 -9.27
N TRP A 15 -0.58 2.47 -7.94
CA TRP A 15 0.08 1.45 -7.13
C TRP A 15 -0.77 0.19 -6.93
N ILE A 16 -2.09 0.31 -6.86
CA ILE A 16 -3.01 -0.85 -6.86
C ILE A 16 -2.88 -1.59 -8.19
N ASP A 17 -2.78 -0.88 -9.32
CA ASP A 17 -2.58 -1.51 -10.64
C ASP A 17 -1.25 -2.27 -10.72
N VAL A 18 -0.19 -1.78 -10.06
CA VAL A 18 1.09 -2.51 -9.96
C VAL A 18 0.95 -3.71 -9.01
N ALA A 19 0.28 -3.56 -7.87
CA ALA A 19 0.05 -4.68 -6.95
C ALA A 19 -0.74 -5.82 -7.63
N ALA A 20 -1.73 -5.47 -8.45
CA ALA A 20 -2.52 -6.44 -9.22
C ALA A 20 -1.65 -7.29 -10.16
N GLN A 21 -0.56 -6.71 -10.72
CA GLN A 21 0.39 -7.45 -11.56
C GLN A 21 1.22 -8.47 -10.75
N ILE A 22 1.42 -8.24 -9.46
CA ILE A 22 2.04 -9.23 -8.57
C ILE A 22 1.02 -10.31 -8.23
N VAL A 23 -0.17 -9.91 -7.78
CA VAL A 23 -1.23 -10.83 -7.33
C VAL A 23 -1.66 -11.80 -8.43
N VAL A 24 -1.77 -11.35 -9.68
CA VAL A 24 -2.20 -12.20 -10.80
C VAL A 24 -1.22 -13.36 -11.09
N ARG A 25 0.04 -13.25 -10.65
CA ARG A 25 1.04 -14.32 -10.81
C ARG A 25 0.84 -15.47 -9.81
N GLY A 26 0.05 -15.25 -8.75
CA GLY A 26 -0.25 -16.24 -7.72
C GLY A 26 0.77 -16.28 -6.58
N GLU A 27 0.35 -16.93 -5.48
CA GLU A 27 1.11 -17.03 -4.23
C GLU A 27 2.44 -17.75 -4.41
N ASP A 28 2.46 -18.92 -5.07
CA ASP A 28 3.71 -19.67 -5.30
C ASP A 28 4.77 -18.85 -6.06
N ALA A 29 4.33 -18.04 -7.03
CA ALA A 29 5.21 -17.15 -7.77
C ALA A 29 5.73 -16.00 -6.91
N TYR A 30 4.93 -15.51 -5.96
CA TYR A 30 5.34 -14.48 -5.01
C TYR A 30 6.31 -15.03 -3.95
N MET A 31 6.07 -16.24 -3.44
CA MET A 31 6.89 -16.86 -2.40
C MET A 31 8.29 -17.25 -2.88
N THR A 32 8.45 -17.44 -4.19
CA THR A 32 9.74 -17.81 -4.82
C THR A 32 10.47 -16.64 -5.47
N ASP A 33 9.87 -15.45 -5.51
CA ASP A 33 10.41 -14.26 -6.18
C ASP A 33 10.68 -13.14 -5.14
N ALA A 34 11.91 -13.08 -4.65
CA ALA A 34 12.34 -12.05 -3.69
C ALA A 34 12.17 -10.62 -4.23
N VAL A 35 12.27 -10.41 -5.55
CA VAL A 35 12.05 -9.07 -6.13
C VAL A 35 10.57 -8.69 -6.07
N ALA A 36 9.67 -9.65 -6.31
CA ALA A 36 8.24 -9.43 -6.13
C ALA A 36 7.87 -9.13 -4.68
N GLN A 37 8.52 -9.78 -3.71
CA GLN A 37 8.35 -9.52 -2.28
C GLN A 37 8.76 -8.09 -1.90
N GLU A 38 9.97 -7.68 -2.27
CA GLU A 38 10.47 -6.31 -2.03
C GLU A 38 9.60 -5.25 -2.74
N ALA A 39 9.10 -5.56 -3.95
CA ALA A 39 8.16 -4.70 -4.65
C ALA A 39 6.83 -4.58 -3.89
N GLY A 40 6.29 -5.70 -3.38
CA GLY A 40 5.09 -5.73 -2.56
C GLY A 40 5.23 -4.89 -1.30
N ASP A 41 6.33 -5.05 -0.57
CA ASP A 41 6.64 -4.26 0.63
C ASP A 41 6.70 -2.77 0.30
N SER A 42 7.40 -2.40 -0.78
CA SER A 42 7.49 -1.01 -1.26
C SER A 42 6.12 -0.42 -1.59
N ILE A 43 5.21 -1.22 -2.16
CA ILE A 43 3.85 -0.77 -2.47
C ILE A 43 3.04 -0.56 -1.18
N MET A 44 3.11 -1.49 -0.23
CA MET A 44 2.43 -1.35 1.06
C MET A 44 2.88 -0.11 1.83
N MET A 45 4.18 0.19 1.80
CA MET A 45 4.74 1.43 2.35
C MET A 45 4.12 2.67 1.69
N LYS A 46 4.10 2.70 0.35
CA LYS A 46 3.60 3.86 -0.41
C LYS A 46 2.11 4.08 -0.18
N LEU A 47 1.32 3.01 -0.13
CA LEU A 47 -0.12 3.06 0.17
C LEU A 47 -0.39 3.61 1.56
N GLY A 48 0.33 3.15 2.59
CA GLY A 48 0.19 3.67 3.95
C GLY A 48 0.60 5.15 4.08
N GLU A 49 1.64 5.58 3.36
CA GLU A 49 2.02 7.00 3.29
C GLU A 49 0.94 7.87 2.63
N ALA A 50 0.35 7.42 1.52
CA ALA A 50 -0.75 8.13 0.86
C ALA A 50 -2.02 8.16 1.74
N ALA A 51 -2.36 7.05 2.41
CA ALA A 51 -3.44 7.00 3.38
C ALA A 51 -3.22 8.02 4.52
N GLY A 52 -1.98 8.16 5.01
CA GLY A 52 -1.61 9.19 5.98
C GLY A 52 -1.75 10.63 5.44
N ARG A 53 -1.52 10.86 4.15
CA ARG A 53 -1.75 12.17 3.52
C ARG A 53 -3.23 12.47 3.35
N LEU A 54 -4.02 11.48 2.94
CA LEU A 54 -5.48 11.58 2.78
C LEU A 54 -6.18 11.80 4.13
N ALA A 55 -5.78 11.07 5.17
CA ALA A 55 -6.32 11.26 6.52
C ALA A 55 -6.09 12.67 7.05
N ARG A 56 -4.89 13.24 6.82
CA ARG A 56 -4.56 14.63 7.20
C ARG A 56 -5.30 15.69 6.38
N ALA A 57 -5.87 15.30 5.24
CA ALA A 57 -6.68 16.15 4.38
C ALA A 57 -8.19 15.97 4.65
N ASP A 58 -8.56 15.30 5.74
CA ASP A 58 -9.94 14.95 6.12
C ASP A 58 -10.70 14.19 5.01
N ALA A 59 -9.98 13.51 4.12
CA ALA A 59 -10.57 12.69 3.08
C ALA A 59 -11.09 11.38 3.68
N SER A 60 -12.34 11.02 3.38
CA SER A 60 -12.95 9.79 3.90
C SER A 60 -12.33 8.54 3.26
N PRO A 61 -12.08 7.47 4.03
CA PRO A 61 -11.71 6.18 3.46
C PRO A 61 -12.88 5.54 2.69
N PRO A 62 -12.60 4.60 1.77
CA PRO A 62 -13.65 3.77 1.18
C PRO A 62 -14.36 2.92 2.24
N ASP A 63 -15.57 2.48 1.93
CA ASP A 63 -16.34 1.62 2.83
C ASP A 63 -15.56 0.33 3.18
N GLY A 64 -15.60 -0.04 4.46
CA GLY A 64 -14.90 -1.22 4.97
C GLY A 64 -13.40 -1.03 5.19
N LEU A 65 -12.84 0.14 4.90
CA LEU A 65 -11.42 0.46 5.11
C LEU A 65 -11.24 1.56 6.17
N ARG A 66 -10.12 1.52 6.90
CA ARG A 66 -9.67 2.62 7.74
C ARG A 66 -8.29 3.06 7.30
N TRP A 67 -8.06 4.36 7.17
CA TRP A 67 -6.72 4.89 6.92
C TRP A 67 -5.72 4.47 8.00
N ALA A 68 -6.17 4.35 9.24
CA ALA A 68 -5.36 3.87 10.35
C ALA A 68 -4.77 2.47 10.10
N ASP A 69 -5.50 1.57 9.43
CA ASP A 69 -5.02 0.21 9.16
C ASP A 69 -3.90 0.22 8.11
N ALA A 70 -4.07 0.98 7.03
CA ALA A 70 -3.03 1.14 6.01
C ALA A 70 -1.76 1.79 6.57
N ILE A 71 -1.91 2.78 7.46
CA ILE A 71 -0.79 3.43 8.15
C ILE A 71 -0.08 2.44 9.10
N ALA A 72 -0.84 1.67 9.87
CA ALA A 72 -0.30 0.66 10.78
C ALA A 72 0.47 -0.43 10.01
N ASN A 73 -0.08 -0.90 8.89
CA ASN A 73 0.59 -1.86 8.02
C ASN A 73 1.91 -1.30 7.48
N ARG A 74 1.95 -0.05 7.01
CA ARG A 74 3.19 0.62 6.61
C ARG A 74 4.18 0.77 7.76
N ASN A 75 3.75 1.00 8.98
CA ASN A 75 4.66 1.02 10.13
C ASN A 75 5.27 -0.36 10.39
N TRP A 76 4.46 -1.42 10.26
CA TRP A 76 4.93 -2.79 10.41
C TRP A 76 5.96 -3.15 9.33
N VAL A 77 5.60 -2.97 8.05
CA VAL A 77 6.48 -3.29 6.91
C VAL A 77 7.82 -2.54 6.97
N ILE A 78 7.86 -1.30 7.45
CA ILE A 78 9.12 -0.52 7.49
C ILE A 78 9.98 -0.83 8.71
N HIS A 79 9.38 -1.17 9.85
CA HIS A 79 10.10 -1.28 11.12
C HIS A 79 10.28 -2.72 11.60
N GLN A 80 9.57 -3.67 11.01
CA GLN A 80 9.58 -5.09 11.35
C GLN A 80 9.78 -5.94 10.08
N TYR A 81 10.52 -5.42 9.08
CA TYR A 81 10.74 -6.11 7.80
C TYR A 81 11.46 -7.45 7.95
N ASP A 82 12.22 -7.61 9.04
CA ASP A 82 12.89 -8.85 9.45
C ASP A 82 11.92 -9.90 10.03
N ASN A 83 10.70 -9.50 10.40
CA ASN A 83 9.66 -10.32 11.00
C ASN A 83 8.37 -10.37 10.16
N LEU A 84 8.46 -10.07 8.86
CA LEU A 84 7.31 -10.16 7.97
C LEU A 84 6.97 -11.63 7.69
N ASP A 85 5.76 -12.03 8.09
CA ASP A 85 5.11 -13.24 7.59
C ASP A 85 4.49 -12.89 6.23
N ARG A 86 5.09 -13.41 5.16
CA ARG A 86 4.75 -13.09 3.76
C ARG A 86 3.91 -14.19 3.14
#